data_AF-A0A957P9V2-F1
#
_entry.id   AF-A0A957P9V2-F1
#
_cell.length_a   1.000
_cell.length_b   1.000
_cell.length_c   1.000
_cell.angle_alpha   90.00
_cell.angle_beta   90.00
_cell.angle_gamma   90.00
#
_symmetry.space_group_name_H-M   'P 1'
#
loop_
_entity.id
_entity.type
_entity.pdbx_description
1 polymer ?
#
loop_
_entity_poly.entity_id
_entity_poly.type
_entity_poly.pdbx_seq_one_letter_code
_entity_poly.pdbx_strand_id
1 'polypeptide(L)'
;MYDDSVRDTSSISLKLFRLLSLLVFGLLIGRLYQLQIIQGADFQDQSEENRERIIEIPAARGVIYDRNGEILARNKPSFEIAVVPAYLTEDDIETPDNEEIREIEEILVALHADTDPDTAVRVADTMFRLLGRSDYAKAVESQGITLKTIMVPGPLEQVDPGDGGPPIEKISLVPIPDTTVPLPIPALAALVDRAVQIKRAGSTSEPITIMNLVDRIRAFEVEEESYRLPGVQIRQAAVRDYVYGAEVSHIVGFMGPIPASYAEEYASEGYSNPSEKVGLSGLEFTYQQDLRGTPGHRTVDVDILGREVRTVGEIVQPIPGQHLHLSIDRQLQKVMYQALEAKMQEVDAPWGVTIAMNPQNGAILGMVSLPSFDNNIFAE
;
A
#
# COMPACT_ATOMS: atom_id res chain seq x y z
N MET A 1 18.25 40.46 86.98
CA MET A 1 16.97 40.41 86.24
C MET A 1 17.34 40.07 84.80
N TYR A 2 17.29 38.78 84.45
CA TYR A 2 17.44 38.32 83.07
C TYR A 2 16.36 37.27 82.88
N ASP A 3 15.44 37.56 81.97
CA ASP A 3 14.21 36.82 81.70
C ASP A 3 14.52 35.70 80.70
N ASP A 4 14.34 34.45 81.13
CA ASP A 4 14.73 33.24 80.40
C ASP A 4 13.50 32.64 79.70
N SER A 5 12.84 33.44 78.86
CA SER A 5 11.68 33.04 78.07
C SER A 5 11.99 33.00 76.57
N VAL A 6 13.04 32.26 76.19
CA VAL A 6 13.20 31.81 74.79
C VAL A 6 12.14 30.73 74.53
N ARG A 7 10.96 31.19 74.08
CA ARG A 7 9.87 30.32 73.62
C ARG A 7 10.40 29.30 72.63
N ASP A 8 10.21 28.02 72.95
CA ASP A 8 10.48 26.86 72.11
C ASP A 8 9.56 26.86 70.88
N THR A 9 9.86 27.72 69.92
CA THR A 9 9.17 27.84 68.62
C THR A 9 9.63 26.77 67.62
N SER A 10 10.74 26.09 67.92
CA SER A 10 11.35 25.05 67.08
C SER A 10 10.53 23.75 67.01
N SER A 11 9.85 23.40 68.09
CA SER A 11 9.07 22.16 68.17
C SER A 11 7.72 22.25 67.43
N ILE A 12 7.17 23.46 67.28
CA ILE A 12 5.90 23.71 66.58
C ILE A 12 6.10 23.67 65.06
N SER A 13 7.14 24.33 64.53
CA SER A 13 7.46 24.30 63.10
C SER A 13 7.82 22.88 62.62
N LEU A 14 8.53 22.10 63.45
CA LEU A 14 8.86 20.71 63.15
C LEU A 14 7.61 19.80 63.13
N LYS A 15 6.66 20.00 64.05
CA LYS A 15 5.38 19.27 64.06
C LYS A 15 4.51 19.63 62.86
N LEU A 16 4.47 20.91 62.47
CA LEU A 16 3.75 21.38 61.29
C LEU A 16 4.34 20.80 60.01
N PHE A 17 5.67 20.79 59.89
CA PHE A 17 6.37 20.19 58.76
C PHE A 17 6.11 18.68 58.65
N ARG A 18 6.11 17.95 59.78
CA ARG A 18 5.78 16.52 59.82
C ARG A 18 4.34 16.25 59.40
N LEU A 19 3.39 17.06 59.88
CA LEU A 19 1.98 16.92 59.53
C LEU A 19 1.73 17.22 58.05
N LEU A 20 2.36 18.26 57.52
CA LEU A 20 2.33 18.58 56.09
C LEU A 20 2.92 17.44 55.26
N SER A 21 4.08 16.91 55.67
CA SER A 21 4.74 15.79 54.99
C SER A 21 3.85 14.55 54.98
N LEU A 22 3.24 14.19 56.12
CA LEU A 22 2.30 13.07 56.21
C LEU A 22 1.07 13.25 55.32
N LEU A 23 0.56 14.47 55.22
CA LEU A 23 -0.57 14.79 54.35
C LEU A 23 -0.20 14.64 52.88
N VAL A 24 0.98 15.12 52.48
CA VAL A 24 1.50 14.95 51.11
C VAL A 24 1.71 13.46 50.79
N PHE A 25 2.36 12.70 51.67
CA PHE A 25 2.53 11.25 51.48
C PHE A 25 1.19 10.52 51.42
N GLY A 26 0.22 10.88 52.27
CA GLY A 26 -1.12 10.32 52.22
C GLY A 26 -1.81 10.57 50.87
N LEU A 27 -1.67 11.79 50.33
CA LEU A 27 -2.21 12.15 49.01
C LEU A 27 -1.51 11.37 47.88
N LEU A 28 -0.18 11.24 47.94
CA LEU A 28 0.59 10.44 46.98
C LEU A 28 0.24 8.95 47.04
N ILE A 29 0.06 8.37 48.23
CA ILE A 29 -0.37 6.98 48.41
C ILE A 29 -1.79 6.78 47.88
N GLY A 30 -2.70 7.72 48.15
CA GLY A 30 -4.05 7.70 47.60
C GLY A 30 -4.05 7.77 46.08
N ARG A 31 -3.21 8.62 45.49
CA ARG A 31 -3.02 8.71 44.04
C ARG A 31 -2.42 7.43 43.46
N LEU A 32 -1.44 6.83 44.14
CA LEU A 32 -0.83 5.57 43.73
C LEU A 32 -1.85 4.42 43.76
N TYR A 33 -2.67 4.34 44.81
CA TYR A 33 -3.76 3.37 44.89
C TYR A 33 -4.77 3.55 43.76
N GLN A 34 -5.13 4.80 43.43
CA GLN A 34 -5.99 5.09 42.28
C GLN A 34 -5.38 4.56 40.98
N LEU A 35 -4.09 4.84 40.73
CA LEU A 35 -3.41 4.41 39.51
C LEU A 35 -3.23 2.89 39.43
N GLN A 36 -2.85 2.24 40.53
CA GLN A 36 -2.51 0.81 40.53
C GLN A 36 -3.72 -0.12 40.72
N ILE A 37 -4.73 0.28 41.48
CA ILE A 37 -5.84 -0.62 41.85
C ILE A 37 -7.13 -0.25 41.12
N ILE A 38 -7.45 1.04 40.97
CA ILE A 38 -8.68 1.46 40.30
C ILE A 38 -8.51 1.44 38.78
N GLN A 39 -7.40 1.96 38.29
CA GLN A 39 -7.09 2.05 36.84
C GLN A 39 -6.11 0.96 36.39
N GLY A 40 -5.61 0.12 37.31
CA GLY A 40 -4.60 -0.89 36.98
C GLY A 40 -5.09 -1.94 35.99
N ALA A 41 -6.35 -2.36 36.09
CA ALA A 41 -6.97 -3.25 35.12
C ALA A 41 -7.04 -2.61 33.72
N ASP A 42 -7.53 -1.37 33.63
CA ASP A 42 -7.60 -0.64 32.36
C ASP A 42 -6.20 -0.43 31.73
N PHE A 43 -5.16 -0.15 32.54
CA PHE A 43 -3.79 -0.01 32.03
C PHE A 43 -3.16 -1.34 31.61
N GLN A 44 -3.56 -2.45 32.24
CA GLN A 44 -3.10 -3.77 31.85
C GLN A 44 -3.78 -4.20 30.55
N ASP A 45 -5.10 -3.98 30.42
CA ASP A 45 -5.87 -4.21 29.19
C ASP A 45 -5.32 -3.35 28.02
N GLN A 46 -5.02 -2.06 28.26
CA GLN A 46 -4.33 -1.20 27.27
C GLN A 46 -2.93 -1.72 26.90
N SER A 47 -2.24 -2.40 27.81
CA SER A 47 -0.92 -2.98 27.51
C SER A 47 -0.99 -4.30 26.76
N GLU A 48 -2.08 -5.06 26.93
CA GLU A 48 -2.39 -6.30 26.21
C GLU A 48 -2.93 -5.99 24.81
N GLU A 49 -3.82 -5.00 24.67
CA GLU A 49 -4.32 -4.51 23.38
C GLU A 49 -3.20 -3.93 22.50
N ASN A 50 -2.17 -3.32 23.10
CA ASN A 50 -0.99 -2.88 22.36
C ASN A 50 -0.07 -4.03 21.91
N ARG A 51 -0.22 -5.23 22.49
CA ARG A 51 0.58 -6.42 22.12
C ARG A 51 -0.13 -7.25 21.07
N GLU A 52 -1.45 -7.27 21.02
CA GLU A 52 -2.21 -8.04 20.04
C GLU A 52 -2.43 -7.26 18.74
N ARG A 53 -2.06 -7.86 17.61
CA ARG A 53 -2.24 -7.27 16.28
C ARG A 53 -2.97 -8.22 15.36
N ILE A 54 -4.01 -7.73 14.70
CA ILE A 54 -4.71 -8.48 13.65
C ILE A 54 -3.95 -8.30 12.33
N ILE A 55 -3.46 -9.40 11.77
CA ILE A 55 -2.85 -9.43 10.44
C ILE A 55 -3.84 -10.08 9.49
N GLU A 56 -4.25 -9.34 8.45
CA GLU A 56 -5.10 -9.83 7.39
C GLU A 56 -4.36 -10.87 6.53
N ILE A 57 -5.00 -12.01 6.27
CA ILE A 57 -4.50 -13.05 5.37
C ILE A 57 -5.25 -12.87 4.03
N PRO A 58 -4.56 -12.49 2.94
CA PRO A 58 -5.23 -12.21 1.68
C PRO A 58 -5.90 -13.46 1.11
N ALA A 59 -7.09 -13.29 0.55
CA ALA A 59 -7.82 -14.36 -0.13
C ALA A 59 -7.53 -14.35 -1.64
N ALA A 60 -7.43 -15.55 -2.22
CA ALA A 60 -7.27 -15.68 -3.66
C ALA A 60 -8.57 -15.29 -4.38
N ARG A 61 -8.46 -14.42 -5.39
CA ARG A 61 -9.57 -14.06 -6.28
C ARG A 61 -9.92 -15.23 -7.21
N GLY A 62 -11.18 -15.35 -7.61
CA GLY A 62 -11.66 -16.35 -8.55
C GLY A 62 -10.88 -16.36 -9.88
N VAL A 63 -10.62 -17.56 -10.40
CA VAL A 63 -10.06 -17.76 -11.76
C VAL A 63 -11.18 -17.63 -12.80
N ILE A 64 -10.89 -16.96 -13.91
CA ILE A 64 -11.82 -16.83 -15.04
C ILE A 64 -11.41 -17.82 -16.13
N TYR A 65 -12.34 -18.66 -16.54
CA TYR A 65 -12.17 -19.68 -17.56
C TYR A 65 -13.02 -19.38 -18.79
N ASP A 66 -12.51 -19.76 -19.96
CA ASP A 66 -13.31 -19.86 -21.18
C ASP A 66 -14.27 -21.07 -21.09
N ARG A 67 -15.10 -21.25 -22.12
CA ARG A 67 -16.08 -22.34 -22.18
C ARG A 67 -15.48 -23.75 -22.24
N ASN A 68 -14.22 -23.86 -22.65
CA ASN A 68 -13.48 -25.12 -22.80
C ASN A 68 -12.56 -25.39 -21.59
N GLY A 69 -12.55 -24.49 -20.58
CA GLY A 69 -11.73 -24.61 -19.38
C GLY A 69 -10.34 -23.99 -19.49
N GLU A 70 -10.05 -23.23 -20.55
CA GLU A 70 -8.80 -22.48 -20.67
C GLU A 70 -8.82 -21.25 -19.76
N ILE A 71 -7.71 -21.00 -19.07
CA ILE A 71 -7.59 -19.90 -18.11
C ILE A 71 -7.44 -18.58 -18.89
N LEU A 72 -8.34 -17.63 -18.63
CA LEU A 72 -8.27 -16.27 -19.16
C LEU A 72 -7.62 -15.30 -18.16
N ALA A 73 -7.93 -15.46 -16.86
CA ALA A 73 -7.34 -14.68 -15.79
C ALA A 73 -7.15 -15.53 -14.53
N ARG A 74 -5.97 -15.47 -13.93
CA ARG A 74 -5.61 -16.20 -12.70
C ARG A 74 -4.78 -15.31 -11.78
N ASN A 75 -4.48 -15.82 -10.59
CA ASN A 75 -3.53 -15.15 -9.70
C ASN A 75 -2.17 -15.84 -9.81
N LYS A 76 -1.11 -15.05 -9.90
CA LYS A 76 0.28 -15.51 -9.80
C LYS A 76 0.85 -15.04 -8.46
N PRO A 77 1.61 -15.89 -7.75
CA PRO A 77 2.30 -15.45 -6.54
C PRO A 77 3.35 -14.39 -6.93
N SER A 78 3.35 -13.32 -6.15
CA SER A 78 4.32 -12.24 -6.20
C SER A 78 4.81 -11.96 -4.79
N PHE A 79 5.97 -11.33 -4.67
CA PHE A 79 6.46 -10.84 -3.39
C PHE A 79 6.53 -9.31 -3.43
N GLU A 80 6.35 -8.72 -2.27
CA GLU A 80 6.57 -7.31 -2.02
C GLU A 80 7.65 -7.20 -0.96
N ILE A 81 8.56 -6.26 -1.16
CA ILE A 81 9.59 -5.92 -0.17
C ILE A 81 9.15 -4.61 0.48
N ALA A 82 8.98 -4.67 1.78
CA ALA A 82 8.54 -3.55 2.59
C ALA A 82 9.54 -3.25 3.70
N VAL A 83 9.53 -2.01 4.18
CA VAL A 83 10.28 -1.59 5.36
C VAL A 83 9.32 -1.21 6.47
N VAL A 84 9.60 -1.69 7.68
CA VAL A 84 8.81 -1.40 8.88
C VAL A 84 9.48 -0.25 9.64
N PRO A 85 8.85 0.94 9.73
CA PRO A 85 9.44 2.11 10.40
C PRO A 85 9.90 1.88 11.84
N ALA A 86 9.23 1.01 12.58
CA ALA A 86 9.53 0.69 13.97
C ALA A 86 10.87 -0.05 14.17
N TYR A 87 11.46 -0.60 13.10
CA TYR A 87 12.72 -1.35 13.18
C TYR A 87 13.89 -0.58 12.62
N LEU A 88 13.64 0.56 11.98
CA LEU A 88 14.70 1.48 11.58
C LEU A 88 15.20 2.20 12.82
N THR A 89 16.51 2.39 12.91
CA THR A 89 17.12 3.15 13.99
C THR A 89 16.61 4.59 13.94
N GLU A 90 15.98 5.07 15.01
CA GLU A 90 15.54 6.47 15.09
C GLU A 90 16.76 7.38 15.25
N ASP A 91 16.80 8.47 14.48
CA ASP A 91 17.82 9.50 14.65
C ASP A 91 17.70 10.13 16.06
N ASP A 92 18.68 9.86 16.92
CA ASP A 92 18.90 10.69 18.09
C ASP A 92 19.34 12.09 17.62
N ILE A 93 18.74 13.14 18.21
CA ILE A 93 19.00 14.56 17.87
C ILE A 93 20.50 14.95 17.98
N GLU A 94 21.34 14.07 18.54
CA GLU A 94 22.76 14.29 18.82
C GLU A 94 23.75 13.71 17.78
N THR A 95 23.32 12.90 16.80
CA THR A 95 24.21 12.33 15.78
C THR A 95 24.22 13.13 14.46
N PRO A 96 25.40 13.57 13.95
CA PRO A 96 25.51 14.28 12.67
C PRO A 96 25.23 13.41 11.44
N ASP A 97 25.32 12.10 11.59
CA ASP A 97 25.11 11.11 10.54
C ASP A 97 23.72 10.52 10.75
N ASN A 98 22.82 10.70 9.77
CA ASN A 98 21.47 10.17 9.79
C ASN A 98 21.55 8.65 9.65
N GLU A 99 21.45 7.93 10.78
CA GLU A 99 21.67 6.49 10.85
C GLU A 99 20.52 5.74 10.15
N GLU A 100 19.30 6.31 10.22
CA GLU A 100 18.12 5.81 9.51
C GLU A 100 18.32 5.79 7.99
N ILE A 101 18.78 6.91 7.41
CA ILE A 101 19.05 7.02 5.98
C ILE A 101 20.13 6.03 5.58
N ARG A 102 21.18 5.83 6.39
CA ARG A 102 22.22 4.85 6.11
C ARG A 102 21.67 3.42 6.07
N GLU A 103 20.80 3.05 7.01
CA GLU A 103 20.12 1.75 6.99
C GLU A 103 19.26 1.60 5.73
N ILE A 104 18.50 2.63 5.35
CA ILE A 104 17.70 2.63 4.12
C ILE A 104 18.59 2.48 2.88
N GLU A 105 19.75 3.16 2.82
CA GLU A 105 20.71 3.01 1.74
C GLU A 105 21.25 1.58 1.65
N GLU A 106 21.58 0.95 2.78
CA GLU A 106 22.02 -0.45 2.84
C GLU A 106 20.93 -1.41 2.33
N ILE A 107 19.66 -1.17 2.68
CA ILE A 107 18.52 -1.92 2.14
C ILE A 107 18.46 -1.77 0.62
N LEU A 108 18.54 -0.55 0.10
CA LEU A 108 18.47 -0.30 -1.35
C LEU A 108 19.63 -0.93 -2.12
N VAL A 109 20.83 -0.97 -1.53
CA VAL A 109 21.99 -1.67 -2.09
C VAL A 109 21.77 -3.19 -2.08
N ALA A 110 21.20 -3.76 -1.01
CA ALA A 110 20.84 -5.17 -0.98
C ALA A 110 19.75 -5.53 -2.01
N LEU A 111 18.88 -4.58 -2.34
CA LEU A 111 17.94 -4.70 -3.46
C LEU A 111 18.61 -4.57 -4.84
N HIS A 112 19.92 -4.31 -4.91
CA HIS A 112 20.67 -4.02 -6.12
C HIS A 112 20.20 -2.75 -6.86
N ALA A 113 19.63 -1.76 -6.16
CA ALA A 113 19.18 -0.52 -6.79
C ALA A 113 20.35 0.35 -7.31
N ASP A 114 21.58 0.07 -6.89
CA ASP A 114 22.81 0.71 -7.35
C ASP A 114 23.35 0.13 -8.67
N THR A 115 23.11 -1.15 -8.91
CA THR A 115 23.66 -1.93 -10.02
C THR A 115 22.63 -2.30 -11.08
N ASP A 116 21.35 -2.39 -10.70
CA ASP A 116 20.21 -2.70 -11.57
C ASP A 116 19.31 -1.46 -11.74
N PRO A 117 19.38 -0.76 -12.89
CA PRO A 117 18.56 0.42 -13.15
C PRO A 117 17.05 0.15 -13.10
N ASP A 118 16.61 -1.07 -13.43
CA ASP A 118 15.18 -1.43 -13.35
C ASP A 118 14.71 -1.39 -11.91
N THR A 119 15.54 -1.85 -10.98
CA THR A 119 15.24 -1.81 -9.54
C THR A 119 15.10 -0.38 -9.06
N ALA A 120 16.04 0.51 -9.41
CA ALA A 120 15.96 1.93 -9.06
C ALA A 120 14.67 2.60 -9.59
N VAL A 121 14.32 2.33 -10.85
CA VAL A 121 13.09 2.83 -11.49
C VAL A 121 11.84 2.33 -10.76
N ARG A 122 11.81 1.06 -10.39
CA ARG A 122 10.66 0.44 -9.72
C ARG A 122 10.47 0.93 -8.28
N VAL A 123 11.56 1.16 -7.55
CA VAL A 123 11.50 1.81 -6.23
C VAL A 123 11.00 3.24 -6.37
N ALA A 124 11.55 4.01 -7.32
CA ALA A 124 11.12 5.37 -7.61
C ALA A 124 9.62 5.45 -7.96
N ASP A 125 9.14 4.56 -8.85
CA ASP A 125 7.72 4.50 -9.22
C ASP A 125 6.83 4.15 -8.02
N THR A 126 7.24 3.17 -7.19
CA THR A 126 6.52 2.79 -5.98
C THR A 126 6.42 3.96 -5.01
N MET A 127 7.52 4.69 -4.78
CA MET A 127 7.52 5.88 -3.93
C MET A 127 6.72 7.04 -4.51
N PHE A 128 6.71 7.22 -5.84
CA PHE A 128 5.87 8.23 -6.48
C PHE A 128 4.38 7.96 -6.28
N ARG A 129 3.95 6.70 -6.42
CA ARG A 129 2.56 6.28 -6.16
C ARG A 129 2.17 6.50 -4.70
N LEU A 130 3.10 6.29 -3.77
CA LEU A 130 2.85 6.42 -2.33
C LEU A 130 2.85 7.88 -1.84
N LEU A 131 3.85 8.67 -2.24
CA LEU A 131 4.07 10.05 -1.79
C LEU A 131 3.29 11.08 -2.61
N GLY A 132 2.96 10.74 -3.85
CA GLY A 132 2.44 11.69 -4.82
C GLY A 132 3.47 12.73 -5.27
N ARG A 133 3.04 13.59 -6.20
CA ARG A 133 3.92 14.53 -6.90
C ARG A 133 4.71 15.47 -6.00
N SER A 134 4.07 16.05 -4.98
CA SER A 134 4.70 17.12 -4.21
C SER A 134 5.79 16.61 -3.27
N ASP A 135 5.51 15.56 -2.51
CA ASP A 135 6.48 15.00 -1.55
C ASP A 135 7.61 14.30 -2.28
N TYR A 136 7.33 13.60 -3.39
CA TYR A 136 8.35 13.02 -4.26
C TYR A 136 9.33 14.08 -4.77
N ALA A 137 8.82 15.18 -5.34
CA ALA A 137 9.66 16.24 -5.88
C ALA A 137 10.57 16.87 -4.82
N LYS A 138 10.00 17.21 -3.65
CA LYS A 138 10.76 17.79 -2.53
C LYS A 138 11.86 16.87 -2.03
N ALA A 139 11.58 15.56 -1.90
CA ALA A 139 12.55 14.59 -1.43
C ALA A 139 13.75 14.48 -2.39
N VAL A 140 13.50 14.36 -3.70
CA VAL A 140 14.58 14.23 -4.69
C VAL A 140 15.37 15.53 -4.85
N GLU A 141 14.67 16.68 -4.91
CA GLU A 141 15.32 17.99 -5.03
C GLU A 141 16.16 18.34 -3.80
N SER A 142 15.82 17.82 -2.61
CA SER A 142 16.63 17.99 -1.39
C SER A 142 18.04 17.43 -1.53
N GLN A 143 18.22 16.43 -2.40
CA GLN A 143 19.52 15.82 -2.72
C GLN A 143 20.27 16.57 -3.84
N GLY A 144 19.78 17.73 -4.26
CA GLY A 144 20.38 18.54 -5.33
C GLY A 144 20.17 17.96 -6.74
N ILE A 145 19.21 17.05 -6.92
CA ILE A 145 18.92 16.41 -8.20
C ILE A 145 17.74 17.11 -8.89
N THR A 146 17.94 17.54 -10.13
CA THR A 146 16.89 18.10 -10.97
C THR A 146 16.06 16.98 -11.60
N LEU A 147 14.77 16.93 -11.29
CA LEU A 147 13.85 15.92 -11.86
C LEU A 147 13.54 16.18 -13.34
N LYS A 148 13.72 15.14 -14.15
CA LYS A 148 13.12 15.12 -15.49
C LYS A 148 11.61 14.97 -15.35
N THR A 149 10.87 15.70 -16.17
CA THR A 149 9.42 15.81 -16.08
C THR A 149 8.80 15.49 -17.44
N ILE A 150 7.68 14.77 -17.44
CA ILE A 150 6.83 14.54 -18.62
C ILE A 150 5.51 15.32 -18.47
N MET A 151 4.95 15.74 -19.59
CA MET A 151 3.69 16.48 -19.62
C MET A 151 2.55 15.50 -19.84
N VAL A 152 1.62 15.41 -18.87
CA VAL A 152 0.43 14.55 -18.98
C VAL A 152 -0.85 15.37 -19.11
N PRO A 153 -1.86 14.87 -19.83
CA PRO A 153 -3.20 15.46 -19.86
C PRO A 153 -3.77 15.57 -18.44
N GLY A 154 -4.08 16.78 -18.01
CA GLY A 154 -4.78 17.10 -16.79
C GLY A 154 -6.24 17.46 -17.03
N PRO A 155 -6.91 18.05 -16.03
CA PRO A 155 -8.31 18.46 -16.13
C PRO A 155 -8.57 19.38 -17.32
N LEU A 156 -9.80 19.31 -17.85
CA LEU A 156 -10.29 20.26 -18.85
C LEU A 156 -10.42 21.64 -18.20
N GLU A 157 -9.74 22.62 -18.77
CA GLU A 157 -9.77 24.00 -18.32
C GLU A 157 -10.63 24.81 -19.28
N GLN A 158 -11.59 25.57 -18.75
CA GLN A 158 -12.39 26.48 -19.54
C GLN A 158 -11.59 27.74 -19.83
N VAL A 159 -11.26 27.95 -21.10
CA VAL A 159 -10.53 29.11 -21.57
C VAL A 159 -11.51 30.02 -22.30
N ASP A 160 -11.64 31.26 -21.83
CA ASP A 160 -12.37 32.30 -22.57
C ASP A 160 -11.58 32.65 -23.85
N PRO A 161 -12.15 32.46 -25.04
CA PRO A 161 -11.47 32.78 -26.30
C PRO A 161 -11.21 34.28 -26.50
N GLY A 162 -11.82 35.16 -25.70
CA GLY A 162 -11.59 36.61 -25.76
C GLY A 162 -12.22 37.29 -26.99
N ASP A 163 -12.96 36.55 -27.80
CA ASP A 163 -13.71 37.01 -28.98
C ASP A 163 -15.23 37.15 -28.70
N GLY A 164 -15.65 36.94 -27.45
CA GLY A 164 -17.06 36.93 -27.04
C GLY A 164 -17.80 35.63 -27.37
N GLY A 165 -17.08 34.60 -27.84
CA GLY A 165 -17.60 33.25 -28.03
C GLY A 165 -17.77 32.47 -26.72
N PRO A 166 -18.41 31.29 -26.76
CA PRO A 166 -18.51 30.42 -25.60
C PRO A 166 -17.13 29.94 -25.14
N PRO A 167 -16.93 29.67 -23.83
CA PRO A 167 -15.67 29.14 -23.31
C PRO A 167 -15.26 27.85 -24.03
N ILE A 168 -13.98 27.75 -24.38
CA ILE A 168 -13.40 26.57 -25.03
C ILE A 168 -12.78 25.68 -23.95
N GLU A 169 -13.11 24.40 -23.95
CA GLU A 169 -12.43 23.42 -23.10
C GLU A 169 -11.07 23.05 -23.70
N LYS A 170 -10.00 23.34 -22.97
CA LYS A 170 -8.64 22.97 -23.35
C LYS A 170 -8.07 22.01 -22.32
N ILE A 171 -7.40 20.96 -22.79
CA ILE A 171 -6.68 20.03 -21.91
C ILE A 171 -5.52 20.80 -21.28
N SER A 172 -5.54 20.96 -19.95
CA SER A 172 -4.42 21.52 -19.21
C SER A 172 -3.31 20.48 -19.12
N LEU A 173 -2.07 20.79 -19.51
CA LEU A 173 -0.97 19.84 -19.42
C LEU A 173 -0.25 19.99 -18.08
N VAL A 174 -0.23 18.93 -17.29
CA VAL A 174 0.38 18.92 -15.96
C VAL A 174 1.77 18.28 -16.03
N PRO A 175 2.84 18.96 -15.58
CA PRO A 175 4.15 18.36 -15.45
C PRO A 175 4.17 17.35 -14.31
N ILE A 176 4.59 16.11 -14.57
CA ILE A 176 4.86 15.09 -13.55
C ILE A 176 6.30 14.56 -13.66
N PRO A 177 6.94 14.17 -12.54
CA PRO A 177 8.22 13.49 -12.56
C PRO A 177 8.22 12.28 -13.50
N ASP A 178 9.28 12.13 -14.29
CA ASP A 178 9.52 10.98 -15.15
C ASP A 178 10.09 9.83 -14.29
N THR A 179 9.22 8.93 -13.82
CA THR A 179 9.62 7.79 -12.97
C THR A 179 10.41 6.72 -13.74
N THR A 180 10.49 6.81 -15.08
CA THR A 180 11.26 5.86 -15.90
C THR A 180 12.76 6.10 -15.89
N VAL A 181 13.19 7.22 -15.28
CA VAL A 181 14.60 7.58 -15.14
C VAL A 181 15.13 7.01 -13.81
N PRO A 182 16.17 6.16 -13.83
CA PRO A 182 16.73 5.62 -12.59
C PRO A 182 17.32 6.74 -11.74
N LEU A 183 17.03 6.71 -10.44
CA LEU A 183 17.57 7.64 -9.45
C LEU A 183 18.74 7.01 -8.69
N PRO A 184 19.73 7.79 -8.26
CA PRO A 184 20.83 7.29 -7.43
C PRO A 184 20.34 6.98 -5.99
N ILE A 185 21.09 6.12 -5.30
CA ILE A 185 20.76 5.62 -3.95
C ILE A 185 20.38 6.74 -2.96
N PRO A 186 21.11 7.87 -2.83
CA PRO A 186 20.74 8.90 -1.86
C PRO A 186 19.36 9.53 -2.11
N ALA A 187 18.94 9.63 -3.38
CA ALA A 187 17.62 10.14 -3.74
C ALA A 187 16.51 9.13 -3.50
N LEU A 188 16.78 7.84 -3.76
CA LEU A 188 15.86 6.76 -3.40
C LEU A 188 15.71 6.66 -1.87
N ALA A 189 16.80 6.79 -1.12
CA ALA A 189 16.79 6.78 0.33
C ALA A 189 15.98 7.95 0.91
N ALA A 190 16.17 9.16 0.39
CA ALA A 190 15.37 10.33 0.78
C ALA A 190 13.87 10.15 0.49
N LEU A 191 13.51 9.43 -0.57
CA LEU A 191 12.11 9.10 -0.87
C LEU A 191 11.53 8.12 0.15
N VAL A 192 12.25 7.03 0.44
CA VAL A 192 11.82 6.03 1.43
C VAL A 192 11.74 6.66 2.82
N ASP A 193 12.74 7.44 3.25
CA ASP A 193 12.71 8.19 4.50
C ASP A 193 11.49 9.11 4.56
N ARG A 194 11.21 9.88 3.50
CA ARG A 194 10.00 10.72 3.47
C ARG A 194 8.72 9.91 3.70
N ALA A 195 8.61 8.71 3.12
CA ALA A 195 7.48 7.81 3.34
C ALA A 195 7.42 7.29 4.77
N VAL A 196 8.57 6.91 5.35
CA VAL A 196 8.72 6.50 6.74
C VAL A 196 8.24 7.60 7.69
N GLN A 197 8.70 8.84 7.52
CA GLN A 197 8.31 9.97 8.35
C GLN A 197 6.80 10.27 8.28
N ILE A 198 6.19 10.17 7.09
CA ILE A 198 4.74 10.37 6.93
C ILE A 198 3.96 9.27 7.66
N LYS A 199 4.38 8.01 7.57
CA LYS A 199 3.70 6.88 8.19
C LYS A 199 3.89 6.82 9.71
N ARG A 200 5.06 7.20 10.23
CA ARG A 200 5.31 7.30 11.68
C ARG A 200 4.33 8.24 12.39
N ALA A 201 3.84 9.28 11.71
CA ALA A 201 2.81 10.18 12.26
C ALA A 201 1.45 9.48 12.54
N GLY A 202 1.21 8.31 11.93
CA GLY A 202 0.00 7.50 12.13
C GLY A 202 0.27 6.17 12.83
N SER A 203 1.14 5.33 12.25
CA SER A 203 1.52 4.01 12.78
C SER A 203 2.97 3.69 12.45
N THR A 204 3.79 3.44 13.47
CA THR A 204 5.20 3.04 13.30
C THR A 204 5.37 1.59 12.86
N SER A 205 4.35 0.76 13.04
CA SER A 205 4.42 -0.68 12.79
C SER A 205 3.79 -1.10 11.46
N GLU A 206 3.23 -0.16 10.69
CA GLU A 206 2.69 -0.45 9.36
C GLU A 206 3.84 -0.55 8.34
N PRO A 207 4.00 -1.69 7.64
CA PRO A 207 5.04 -1.84 6.64
C PRO A 207 4.80 -0.92 5.44
N ILE A 208 5.87 -0.34 4.92
CA ILE A 208 5.88 0.53 3.75
C ILE A 208 6.47 -0.26 2.59
N THR A 209 5.66 -0.61 1.60
CA THR A 209 6.16 -1.32 0.43
C THR A 209 7.10 -0.44 -0.39
N ILE A 210 8.35 -0.88 -0.54
CA ILE A 210 9.40 -0.21 -1.31
C ILE A 210 9.43 -0.75 -2.74
N MET A 211 9.14 -2.04 -2.91
CA MET A 211 9.16 -2.70 -4.22
C MET A 211 8.07 -3.78 -4.28
N ASN A 212 7.17 -3.66 -5.26
CA ASN A 212 6.15 -4.68 -5.56
C ASN A 212 6.70 -5.78 -6.49
N LEU A 213 5.88 -6.70 -7.02
CA LEU A 213 6.21 -7.52 -8.20
C LEU A 213 7.56 -8.26 -8.17
N VAL A 214 8.05 -8.62 -6.99
CA VAL A 214 9.33 -9.31 -6.83
C VAL A 214 9.12 -10.81 -7.06
N ASP A 215 9.96 -11.41 -7.88
CA ASP A 215 9.93 -12.86 -8.07
C ASP A 215 10.45 -13.59 -6.82
N ARG A 216 10.15 -14.88 -6.74
CA ARG A 216 10.50 -15.70 -5.58
C ARG A 216 11.99 -15.73 -5.28
N ILE A 217 12.83 -15.82 -6.31
CA ILE A 217 14.27 -16.02 -6.13
C ILE A 217 14.85 -14.74 -5.52
N ARG A 218 14.55 -13.59 -6.13
CA ARG A 218 15.02 -12.30 -5.65
C ARG A 218 14.46 -11.94 -4.27
N ALA A 219 13.20 -12.30 -3.99
CA ALA A 219 12.64 -12.12 -2.65
C ALA A 219 13.45 -12.93 -1.62
N PHE A 220 13.67 -14.22 -1.86
CA PHE A 220 14.42 -15.05 -0.91
C PHE A 220 15.90 -14.65 -0.77
N GLU A 221 16.54 -14.15 -1.82
CA GLU A 221 17.88 -13.56 -1.70
C GLU A 221 17.91 -12.38 -0.70
N VAL A 222 16.90 -11.52 -0.74
CA VAL A 222 16.76 -10.41 0.21
C VAL A 222 16.37 -10.91 1.62
N GLU A 223 15.59 -11.99 1.71
CA GLU A 223 15.21 -12.61 2.99
C GLU A 223 16.43 -13.18 3.72
N GLU A 224 17.37 -13.78 2.99
CA GLU A 224 18.60 -14.32 3.57
C GLU A 224 19.49 -13.22 4.18
N GLU A 225 19.47 -12.02 3.60
CA GLU A 225 20.19 -10.84 4.11
C GLU A 225 19.40 -10.05 5.17
N SER A 226 18.14 -10.41 5.46
CA SER A 226 17.29 -9.68 6.41
C SER A 226 17.83 -9.68 7.85
N TYR A 227 18.72 -10.62 8.18
CA TYR A 227 19.44 -10.60 9.46
C TYR A 227 20.33 -9.35 9.63
N ARG A 228 20.83 -8.79 8.52
CA ARG A 228 21.66 -7.57 8.52
C ARG A 228 20.87 -6.29 8.29
N LEU A 229 19.63 -6.41 7.81
CA LEU A 229 18.78 -5.30 7.41
C LEU A 229 17.57 -5.21 8.36
N PRO A 230 17.73 -4.60 9.55
CA PRO A 230 16.60 -4.40 10.44
C PRO A 230 15.53 -3.57 9.70
N GLY A 231 14.27 -3.99 9.77
CA GLY A 231 13.17 -3.33 9.06
C GLY A 231 12.70 -3.97 7.78
N VAL A 232 13.52 -4.77 7.09
CA VAL A 232 13.07 -5.41 5.84
C VAL A 232 12.12 -6.57 6.13
N GLN A 233 10.94 -6.49 5.55
CA GLN A 233 9.92 -7.53 5.59
C GLN A 233 9.51 -7.92 4.18
N ILE A 234 9.47 -9.23 3.93
CA ILE A 234 8.94 -9.78 2.68
C ILE A 234 7.50 -10.19 2.90
N ARG A 235 6.62 -9.72 2.01
CA ARG A 235 5.20 -10.01 2.05
C ARG A 235 4.82 -10.77 0.79
N GLN A 236 4.05 -11.82 0.97
CA GLN A 236 3.45 -12.52 -0.17
C GLN A 236 2.25 -11.73 -0.67
N ALA A 237 2.26 -11.37 -1.94
CA ALA A 237 1.16 -10.74 -2.64
C ALA A 237 0.65 -11.64 -3.77
N ALA A 238 -0.61 -11.46 -4.14
CA ALA A 238 -1.20 -12.12 -5.30
C ALA A 238 -1.43 -11.09 -6.39
N VAL A 239 -0.80 -11.28 -7.54
CA VAL A 239 -0.94 -10.38 -8.70
C VAL A 239 -1.79 -11.07 -9.75
N ARG A 240 -2.68 -10.29 -10.36
CA ARG A 240 -3.57 -10.80 -11.41
C ARG A 240 -2.78 -10.98 -12.71
N ASP A 241 -2.84 -12.19 -13.26
CA ASP A 241 -2.17 -12.60 -14.50
C ASP A 241 -3.24 -12.86 -15.58
N TYR A 242 -3.28 -12.00 -16.60
CA TYR A 242 -4.18 -12.12 -17.74
C TYR A 242 -3.46 -12.82 -18.89
N VAL A 243 -3.71 -14.13 -19.03
CA VAL A 243 -2.95 -15.05 -19.89
C VAL A 243 -2.92 -14.61 -21.35
N TYR A 244 -4.02 -14.02 -21.84
CA TYR A 244 -4.16 -13.60 -23.24
C TYR A 244 -4.21 -12.09 -23.43
N GLY A 245 -3.92 -11.30 -22.38
CA GLY A 245 -3.79 -9.84 -22.41
C GLY A 245 -4.77 -9.13 -23.36
N ALA A 246 -4.23 -8.51 -24.40
CA ALA A 246 -4.97 -7.71 -25.38
C ALA A 246 -6.06 -8.47 -26.17
N GLU A 247 -6.01 -9.80 -26.28
CA GLU A 247 -7.05 -10.56 -27.00
C GLU A 247 -8.40 -10.57 -26.24
N VAL A 248 -8.36 -10.46 -24.91
CA VAL A 248 -9.52 -10.59 -24.01
C VAL A 248 -9.73 -9.37 -23.11
N SER A 249 -8.91 -8.33 -23.29
CA SER A 249 -8.80 -7.16 -22.42
C SER A 249 -10.12 -6.49 -22.09
N HIS A 250 -10.93 -6.24 -23.11
CA HIS A 250 -12.23 -5.56 -23.02
C HIS A 250 -13.33 -6.45 -22.43
N ILE A 251 -13.19 -7.78 -22.52
CA ILE A 251 -14.12 -8.73 -21.92
C ILE A 251 -13.80 -8.84 -20.43
N VAL A 252 -12.56 -9.25 -20.12
CA VAL A 252 -12.14 -9.53 -18.75
C VAL A 252 -12.09 -8.25 -17.93
N GLY A 253 -11.61 -7.16 -18.52
CA GLY A 253 -11.32 -5.93 -17.79
C GLY A 253 -10.09 -6.06 -16.90
N PHE A 254 -9.78 -5.01 -16.16
CA PHE A 254 -8.58 -4.92 -15.36
C PHE A 254 -8.90 -4.53 -13.91
N MET A 255 -7.90 -4.72 -13.05
CA MET A 255 -7.95 -4.32 -11.65
C MET A 255 -7.07 -3.09 -11.43
N GLY A 256 -7.33 -2.34 -10.37
CA GLY A 256 -6.50 -1.22 -9.94
C GLY A 256 -6.76 -0.86 -8.47
N PRO A 257 -6.10 0.19 -7.96
CA PRO A 257 -6.34 0.66 -6.60
C PRO A 257 -7.78 1.16 -6.44
N ILE A 258 -8.27 1.13 -5.20
CA ILE A 258 -9.58 1.69 -4.85
C ILE A 258 -9.60 3.19 -5.22
N PRO A 259 -10.50 3.65 -6.10
CA PRO A 259 -10.54 5.07 -6.44
C PRO A 259 -10.91 5.90 -5.21
N ALA A 260 -10.17 7.00 -4.98
CA ALA A 260 -10.35 7.83 -3.79
C ALA A 260 -11.78 8.37 -3.62
N SER A 261 -12.51 8.59 -4.72
CA SER A 261 -13.92 9.03 -4.69
C SER A 261 -14.90 8.01 -4.10
N TYR A 262 -14.53 6.73 -4.09
CA TYR A 262 -15.37 5.62 -3.62
C TYR A 262 -14.80 4.94 -2.38
N ALA A 263 -13.73 5.50 -1.78
CA ALA A 263 -13.02 4.86 -0.67
C ALA A 263 -13.93 4.57 0.54
N GLU A 264 -14.85 5.48 0.90
CA GLU A 264 -15.79 5.28 2.01
C GLU A 264 -16.82 4.17 1.73
N GLU A 265 -17.28 4.06 0.49
CA GLU A 265 -18.21 3.00 0.05
C GLU A 265 -17.52 1.64 0.16
N TYR A 266 -16.34 1.51 -0.41
CA TYR A 266 -15.53 0.30 -0.30
C TYR A 266 -15.16 -0.05 1.14
N ALA A 267 -14.85 0.94 1.99
CA ALA A 267 -14.61 0.69 3.41
C ALA A 267 -15.85 0.08 4.10
N SER A 268 -17.06 0.53 3.74
CA SER A 268 -18.31 -0.02 4.27
C SER A 268 -18.59 -1.45 3.79
N GLU A 269 -18.04 -1.85 2.64
CA GLU A 269 -18.10 -3.21 2.08
C GLU A 269 -16.99 -4.14 2.63
N GLY A 270 -16.22 -3.68 3.62
CA GLY A 270 -15.17 -4.47 4.26
C GLY A 270 -13.88 -4.54 3.45
N TYR A 271 -13.58 -3.51 2.65
CA TYR A 271 -12.24 -3.31 2.08
C TYR A 271 -11.40 -2.51 3.08
N SER A 272 -10.71 -3.21 3.96
CA SER A 272 -9.87 -2.64 5.02
C SER A 272 -8.43 -2.37 4.59
N ASN A 273 -7.95 -3.10 3.58
CA ASN A 273 -6.56 -3.09 3.17
C ASN A 273 -6.32 -2.03 2.06
N PRO A 274 -5.51 -0.99 2.30
CA PRO A 274 -5.21 0.04 1.30
C PRO A 274 -4.52 -0.49 0.03
N SER A 275 -3.85 -1.63 0.13
CA SER A 275 -3.19 -2.31 -0.99
C SER A 275 -4.12 -3.26 -1.75
N GLU A 276 -5.35 -3.49 -1.27
CA GLU A 276 -6.32 -4.34 -1.97
C GLU A 276 -6.74 -3.68 -3.29
N LYS A 277 -6.65 -4.44 -4.38
CA LYS A 277 -7.04 -3.99 -5.73
C LYS A 277 -8.48 -4.40 -6.02
N VAL A 278 -9.21 -3.52 -6.70
CA VAL A 278 -10.60 -3.72 -7.15
C VAL A 278 -10.67 -3.77 -8.68
N GLY A 279 -11.63 -4.52 -9.21
CA GLY A 279 -11.96 -4.48 -10.63
C GLY A 279 -12.47 -3.10 -11.01
N LEU A 280 -11.92 -2.53 -12.10
CA LEU A 280 -12.30 -1.20 -12.58
C LEU A 280 -13.06 -1.27 -13.92
N SER A 281 -13.06 -2.43 -14.58
CA SER A 281 -13.73 -2.62 -15.87
C SER A 281 -14.12 -4.08 -16.10
N GLY A 282 -14.95 -4.32 -17.11
CA GLY A 282 -15.29 -5.64 -17.64
C GLY A 282 -15.92 -6.59 -16.61
N LEU A 283 -15.57 -7.87 -16.73
CA LEU A 283 -15.97 -8.93 -15.81
C LEU A 283 -15.36 -8.76 -14.41
N GLU A 284 -14.14 -8.23 -14.31
CA GLU A 284 -13.48 -7.99 -13.01
C GLU A 284 -14.28 -7.02 -12.13
N PHE A 285 -14.88 -5.98 -12.72
CA PHE A 285 -15.79 -5.06 -12.03
C PHE A 285 -17.18 -5.69 -11.82
N THR A 286 -17.76 -6.25 -12.89
CA THR A 286 -19.16 -6.71 -12.89
C THR A 286 -19.40 -7.86 -11.91
N TYR A 287 -18.47 -8.82 -11.86
CA TYR A 287 -18.53 -9.99 -10.97
C TYR A 287 -17.59 -9.85 -9.78
N GLN A 288 -17.26 -8.61 -9.37
CA GLN A 288 -16.34 -8.37 -8.27
C GLN A 288 -16.74 -9.11 -7.00
N GLN A 289 -18.03 -9.08 -6.64
CA GLN A 289 -18.51 -9.71 -5.40
C GLN A 289 -18.35 -11.24 -5.42
N ASP A 290 -18.50 -11.87 -6.58
CA ASP A 290 -18.31 -13.31 -6.73
C ASP A 290 -16.82 -13.67 -6.82
N LEU A 291 -16.04 -12.88 -7.56
CA LEU A 291 -14.61 -13.09 -7.78
C LEU A 291 -13.79 -12.80 -6.53
N ARG A 292 -14.16 -11.80 -5.72
CA ARG A 292 -13.44 -11.43 -4.50
C ARG A 292 -13.56 -12.56 -3.48
N GLY A 293 -12.43 -13.05 -3.00
CA GLY A 293 -12.39 -13.92 -1.84
C GLY A 293 -12.59 -13.13 -0.56
N THR A 294 -13.04 -13.79 0.51
CA THR A 294 -13.14 -13.18 1.83
C THR A 294 -11.80 -13.30 2.54
N PRO A 295 -11.11 -12.18 2.86
CA PRO A 295 -9.84 -12.23 3.58
C PRO A 295 -10.00 -12.94 4.93
N GLY A 296 -8.97 -13.71 5.27
CA GLY A 296 -8.82 -14.27 6.60
C GLY A 296 -8.12 -13.29 7.52
N HIS A 297 -7.92 -13.66 8.77
CA HIS A 297 -7.03 -12.92 9.66
C HIS A 297 -6.43 -13.83 10.72
N ARG A 298 -5.27 -13.43 11.22
CA ARG A 298 -4.64 -14.05 12.40
C ARG A 298 -4.28 -12.94 13.38
N THR A 299 -4.58 -13.16 14.65
CA THR A 299 -4.09 -12.26 15.71
C THR A 299 -2.69 -12.73 16.12
N VAL A 300 -1.75 -11.81 16.20
CA VAL A 300 -0.37 -12.11 16.62
C VAL A 300 0.00 -11.21 17.79
N ASP A 301 0.69 -11.77 18.76
CA ASP A 301 1.41 -10.97 19.74
C ASP A 301 2.67 -10.42 19.09
N VAL A 302 2.83 -9.11 19.16
CA VAL A 302 4.06 -8.42 18.77
C VAL A 302 4.90 -8.10 20.01
N ASP A 303 6.23 -8.20 19.88
CA ASP A 303 7.13 -7.73 20.95
C ASP A 303 7.18 -6.18 20.98
N ILE A 304 7.91 -5.62 21.95
CA ILE A 304 8.18 -4.16 22.02
C ILE A 304 8.88 -3.62 20.77
N LEU A 305 9.44 -4.51 19.96
CA LEU A 305 10.08 -4.24 18.68
C LEU A 305 9.17 -4.69 17.52
N GLY A 306 7.85 -4.79 17.70
CA GLY A 306 6.85 -5.08 16.65
C GLY A 306 6.90 -6.47 15.99
N ARG A 307 7.86 -7.33 16.32
CA ARG A 307 8.05 -8.64 15.65
C ARG A 307 7.00 -9.63 16.12
N GLU A 308 6.48 -10.42 15.19
CA GLU A 308 5.53 -11.48 15.50
C GLU A 308 6.18 -12.54 16.42
N VAL A 309 5.77 -12.58 17.68
CA VAL A 309 6.28 -13.55 18.66
C VAL A 309 5.50 -14.85 18.56
N ARG A 310 4.17 -14.74 18.50
CA ARG A 310 3.26 -15.88 18.43
C ARG A 310 1.93 -15.47 17.84
N THR A 311 1.28 -16.40 17.15
CA THR A 311 -0.14 -16.26 16.84
C THR A 311 -0.94 -16.53 18.12
N VAL A 312 -1.84 -15.61 18.45
CA VAL A 312 -2.78 -15.69 19.57
C VAL A 312 -4.18 -15.83 19.01
N GLY A 313 -5.01 -16.65 19.66
CA GLY A 313 -6.39 -16.87 19.20
C GLY A 313 -6.50 -17.81 17.98
N GLU A 314 -7.68 -17.78 17.37
CA GLU A 314 -8.03 -18.64 16.23
C GLU A 314 -7.66 -17.96 14.92
N ILE A 315 -6.98 -18.69 14.03
CA ILE A 315 -6.71 -18.23 12.67
C ILE A 315 -7.99 -18.39 11.86
N VAL A 316 -8.58 -17.27 11.44
CA VAL A 316 -9.67 -17.28 10.47
C VAL A 316 -9.06 -17.43 9.09
N GLN A 317 -9.25 -18.59 8.48
CA GLN A 317 -8.68 -18.87 7.16
C GLN A 317 -9.40 -18.06 6.06
N PRO A 318 -8.66 -17.54 5.06
CA PRO A 318 -9.27 -16.86 3.92
C PRO A 318 -10.13 -17.83 3.09
N ILE A 319 -11.24 -17.34 2.58
CA ILE A 319 -12.12 -18.09 1.67
C ILE A 319 -11.86 -17.60 0.24
N PRO A 320 -11.36 -18.45 -0.68
CA PRO A 320 -11.16 -18.05 -2.06
C PRO A 320 -12.47 -17.64 -2.75
N GLY A 321 -12.37 -16.68 -3.66
CA GLY A 321 -13.50 -16.24 -4.47
C GLY A 321 -13.93 -17.28 -5.49
N GLN A 322 -15.16 -17.14 -6.00
CA GLN A 322 -15.77 -18.07 -6.94
C GLN A 322 -15.13 -17.96 -8.33
N HIS A 323 -14.99 -19.10 -9.01
CA HIS A 323 -14.53 -19.15 -10.38
C HIS A 323 -15.65 -18.75 -11.36
N LEU A 324 -15.29 -18.05 -12.43
CA LEU A 324 -16.21 -17.74 -13.52
C LEU A 324 -15.92 -18.64 -14.72
N HIS A 325 -16.97 -19.26 -15.25
CA HIS A 325 -16.90 -20.01 -16.50
C HIS A 325 -17.71 -19.28 -17.57
N LEU A 326 -17.02 -18.79 -18.59
CA LEU A 326 -17.63 -17.99 -19.64
C LEU A 326 -18.20 -18.85 -20.77
N SER A 327 -19.09 -18.28 -21.57
CA SER A 327 -19.49 -18.86 -22.85
C SER A 327 -18.52 -18.56 -24.00
N ILE A 328 -17.53 -17.69 -23.75
CA ILE A 328 -16.51 -17.30 -24.71
C ILE A 328 -15.67 -18.51 -25.08
N ASP A 329 -15.46 -18.70 -26.37
CA ASP A 329 -14.51 -19.66 -26.92
C ASP A 329 -13.21 -18.93 -27.20
N ARG A 330 -12.14 -19.28 -26.47
CA ARG A 330 -10.84 -18.62 -26.60
C ARG A 330 -10.31 -18.73 -28.03
N GLN A 331 -10.47 -19.88 -28.67
CA GLN A 331 -9.97 -20.10 -30.02
C GLN A 331 -10.69 -19.22 -31.05
N LEU A 332 -12.01 -19.11 -30.95
CA LEU A 332 -12.79 -18.19 -31.78
C LEU A 332 -12.42 -16.73 -31.51
N GLN A 333 -12.26 -16.35 -30.24
CA GLN A 333 -11.90 -14.99 -29.82
C GLN A 333 -10.61 -14.52 -30.51
N LYS A 334 -9.54 -15.34 -30.54
CA LYS A 334 -8.29 -15.00 -31.23
C LYS A 334 -8.46 -14.85 -32.72
N VAL A 335 -9.20 -15.76 -33.36
CA VAL A 335 -9.43 -15.69 -34.81
C VAL A 335 -10.19 -14.40 -35.14
N MET A 336 -11.19 -14.04 -34.33
CA MET A 336 -11.92 -12.78 -34.46
C MET A 336 -11.01 -11.56 -34.26
N TYR A 337 -10.14 -11.59 -33.25
CA TYR A 337 -9.18 -10.52 -32.97
C TYR A 337 -8.24 -10.26 -34.15
N GLN A 338 -7.57 -11.32 -34.61
CA GLN A 338 -6.61 -11.24 -35.72
C GLN A 338 -7.29 -10.85 -37.04
N ALA A 339 -8.49 -11.36 -37.31
CA ALA A 339 -9.23 -11.02 -38.51
C ALA A 339 -9.69 -9.55 -38.52
N LEU A 340 -10.17 -9.04 -37.37
CA LEU A 340 -10.58 -7.64 -37.25
C LEU A 340 -9.38 -6.71 -37.34
N GLU A 341 -8.28 -7.01 -36.64
CA GLU A 341 -7.05 -6.23 -36.67
C GLU A 341 -6.49 -6.12 -38.09
N ALA A 342 -6.35 -7.25 -38.79
CA ALA A 342 -5.86 -7.28 -40.16
C ALA A 342 -6.76 -6.45 -41.10
N LYS A 343 -8.10 -6.55 -40.93
CA LYS A 343 -9.02 -5.81 -41.78
C LYS A 343 -9.00 -4.31 -41.49
N MET A 344 -8.87 -3.92 -40.22
CA MET A 344 -8.77 -2.50 -39.83
C MET A 344 -7.49 -1.86 -40.37
N GLN A 345 -6.36 -2.58 -40.34
CA GLN A 345 -5.11 -2.10 -40.93
C GLN A 345 -5.22 -1.94 -42.46
N GLU A 346 -5.90 -2.87 -43.14
CA GLU A 346 -6.12 -2.80 -44.59
C GLU A 346 -6.93 -1.57 -45.01
N VAL A 347 -7.93 -1.19 -44.22
CA VAL A 347 -8.86 -0.08 -44.55
C VAL A 347 -8.56 1.22 -43.78
N ASP A 348 -7.47 1.26 -43.01
CA ASP A 348 -7.08 2.37 -42.14
C ASP A 348 -8.22 2.83 -41.19
N ALA A 349 -8.94 1.87 -40.60
CA ALA A 349 -10.04 2.16 -39.69
C ALA A 349 -9.52 2.47 -38.28
N PRO A 350 -9.97 3.58 -37.65
CA PRO A 350 -9.50 3.96 -36.31
C PRO A 350 -10.08 3.10 -35.18
N TRP A 351 -11.22 2.44 -35.40
CA TRP A 351 -11.91 1.60 -34.41
C TRP A 351 -12.73 0.52 -35.10
N GLY A 352 -13.00 -0.57 -34.39
CA GLY A 352 -13.80 -1.68 -34.90
C GLY A 352 -14.28 -2.62 -33.81
N VAL A 353 -15.45 -3.23 -34.02
CA VAL A 353 -16.06 -4.17 -33.09
C VAL A 353 -16.57 -5.38 -33.86
N THR A 354 -16.38 -6.58 -33.30
CA THR A 354 -16.99 -7.81 -33.80
C THR A 354 -17.53 -8.64 -32.65
N ILE A 355 -18.71 -9.24 -32.85
CA ILE A 355 -19.40 -10.06 -31.86
C ILE A 355 -19.88 -11.34 -32.54
N ALA A 356 -19.60 -12.48 -31.93
CA ALA A 356 -20.14 -13.78 -32.31
C ALA A 356 -21.04 -14.28 -31.18
N MET A 357 -22.28 -14.60 -31.52
CA MET A 357 -23.27 -15.10 -30.56
C MET A 357 -23.96 -16.36 -31.09
N ASN A 358 -24.32 -17.26 -30.18
CA ASN A 358 -25.22 -18.36 -30.49
C ASN A 358 -26.68 -17.83 -30.51
N PRO A 359 -27.37 -17.85 -31.66
CA PRO A 359 -28.72 -17.29 -31.77
C PRO A 359 -29.79 -18.12 -31.03
N GLN A 360 -29.50 -19.37 -30.65
CA GLN A 360 -30.48 -20.25 -30.00
C GLN A 360 -30.61 -19.99 -28.50
N ASN A 361 -29.53 -19.58 -27.83
CA ASN A 361 -29.50 -19.39 -26.37
C ASN A 361 -28.92 -18.03 -25.94
N GLY A 362 -28.54 -17.16 -26.89
CA GLY A 362 -27.99 -15.84 -26.62
C GLY A 362 -26.55 -15.85 -26.08
N ALA A 363 -25.89 -17.01 -25.99
CA ALA A 363 -24.55 -17.11 -25.46
C ALA A 363 -23.53 -16.39 -26.37
N ILE A 364 -22.73 -15.49 -25.80
CA ILE A 364 -21.65 -14.81 -26.53
C ILE A 364 -20.45 -15.74 -26.62
N LEU A 365 -20.00 -16.03 -27.84
CA LEU A 365 -18.88 -16.91 -28.11
C LEU A 365 -17.57 -16.14 -28.33
N GLY A 366 -17.66 -14.88 -28.72
CA GLY A 366 -16.52 -13.98 -28.86
C GLY A 366 -16.97 -12.53 -28.97
N MET A 367 -16.17 -11.61 -28.44
CA MET A 367 -16.42 -10.17 -28.48
C MET A 367 -15.07 -9.43 -28.53
N VAL A 368 -14.81 -8.71 -29.61
CA VAL A 368 -13.56 -7.96 -29.78
C VAL A 368 -13.89 -6.50 -30.05
N SER A 369 -13.18 -5.61 -29.38
CA SER A 369 -13.16 -4.17 -29.63
C SER A 369 -11.71 -3.74 -29.86
N LEU A 370 -11.47 -2.96 -30.91
CA LEU A 370 -10.16 -2.38 -31.24
C LEU A 370 -10.26 -0.85 -31.33
N PRO A 371 -9.22 -0.11 -30.91
CA PRO A 371 -7.92 -0.59 -30.43
C PRO A 371 -8.01 -1.29 -29.06
N SER A 372 -7.15 -2.30 -28.85
CA SER A 372 -7.06 -3.04 -27.59
C SER A 372 -5.99 -2.47 -26.67
N PHE A 373 -5.95 -2.92 -25.41
CA PHE A 373 -4.90 -2.63 -24.43
C PHE A 373 -4.49 -3.92 -23.71
N ASP A 374 -3.31 -3.95 -23.09
CA ASP A 374 -2.89 -5.06 -22.24
C ASP A 374 -3.31 -4.82 -20.79
N ASN A 375 -4.07 -5.75 -20.22
CA ASN A 375 -4.61 -5.63 -18.87
C ASN A 375 -3.53 -5.83 -17.80
N ASN A 376 -2.45 -6.54 -18.13
CA ASN A 376 -1.38 -6.82 -17.18
C ASN A 376 -0.71 -5.53 -16.68
N ILE A 377 -0.66 -4.50 -17.53
CA ILE A 377 -0.11 -3.17 -17.20
C ILE A 377 -0.82 -2.52 -15.99
N PHE A 378 -2.09 -2.85 -15.75
CA PHE A 378 -2.86 -2.31 -14.62
C PHE A 378 -2.86 -3.22 -13.39
N ALA A 379 -2.69 -4.53 -13.61
CA ALA A 379 -2.58 -5.51 -12.53
C ALA A 379 -1.22 -5.47 -11.83
N GLU A 380 -0.21 -4.99 -12.53
CA GLU A 380 1.12 -4.64 -12.01
C GLU A 380 1.07 -3.31 -11.23
#